data_AF-A0A0B1SFU4-F1
#
_entry.id   AF-A0A0B1SFU4-F1
#
_cell.length_a   1.000
_cell.length_b   1.000
_cell.length_c   1.000
_cell.angle_alpha   90.00
_cell.angle_beta   90.00
_cell.angle_gamma   90.00
#
_symmetry.space_group_name_H-M   'P 1'
#
loop_
_entity.id
_entity.type
_entity.pdbx_description
1 polymer ?
#
loop_
_entity_poly.entity_id
_entity_poly.type
_entity_poly.pdbx_seq_one_letter_code
_entity_poly.pdbx_strand_id
1 'polypeptide(L)'
;KEEFSKGLILPTDKVKPQVITDEKGDTPKTAEKFDVKSIEVSESFKVPPDRLFEVLSEPTMVRAWANGNVEWDFKEGGKFTLFGGTVTGTFDKIKQNEEILMSWRLKA
;
A
#
# COMPACT_ATOMS: atom_id res chain seq x y z
N LYS A 1 -18.95 -68.70 -20.31
CA LYS A 1 -19.35 -67.42 -19.65
C LYS A 1 -18.25 -67.16 -18.64
N GLU A 2 -17.37 -66.25 -19.03
CA GLU A 2 -15.94 -66.24 -18.72
C GLU A 2 -15.65 -65.73 -17.29
N GLU A 3 -14.63 -66.33 -16.69
CA GLU A 3 -14.28 -66.28 -15.28
C GLU A 3 -13.35 -65.10 -14.95
N PHE A 4 -13.38 -64.73 -13.67
CA PHE A 4 -12.50 -63.76 -13.01
C PHE A 4 -11.00 -64.01 -13.26
N SER A 5 -10.21 -62.94 -13.45
CA SER A 5 -8.86 -62.81 -12.87
C SER A 5 -8.19 -61.47 -13.18
N LYS A 6 -7.48 -60.94 -12.15
CA LYS A 6 -6.17 -60.26 -12.18
C LYS A 6 -5.95 -59.14 -13.21
N GLY A 7 -5.53 -57.94 -12.86
CA GLY A 7 -4.82 -57.54 -11.66
C GLY A 7 -4.31 -56.10 -11.81
N LEU A 8 -3.85 -55.59 -10.67
CA LEU A 8 -3.14 -54.34 -10.46
C LEU A 8 -1.90 -54.23 -11.37
N ILE A 9 -1.83 -53.18 -12.20
CA ILE A 9 -0.56 -52.62 -12.67
C ILE A 9 -0.71 -51.10 -12.87
N LEU A 10 0.08 -50.33 -12.12
CA LEU A 10 0.35 -48.91 -12.32
C LEU A 10 1.15 -48.71 -13.62
N PRO A 11 1.06 -47.53 -14.24
CA PRO A 11 2.22 -46.89 -14.85
C PRO A 11 2.67 -45.70 -14.01
N THR A 12 3.82 -45.84 -13.34
CA THR A 12 4.69 -44.73 -12.93
C THR A 12 5.94 -44.74 -13.79
N ASP A 13 6.19 -43.64 -14.52
CA ASP A 13 7.47 -43.04 -15.00
C ASP A 13 7.18 -42.30 -16.33
N LYS A 14 7.69 -41.11 -16.70
CA LYS A 14 8.49 -40.03 -16.09
C LYS A 14 8.58 -38.92 -17.18
N VAL A 15 8.55 -37.62 -16.79
CA VAL A 15 9.19 -36.44 -17.45
C VAL A 15 8.49 -35.88 -18.73
N LYS A 16 8.01 -34.61 -18.81
CA LYS A 16 8.70 -33.30 -18.69
C LYS A 16 7.75 -32.18 -18.19
N PRO A 17 8.22 -31.18 -17.41
CA PRO A 17 7.43 -29.98 -17.11
C PRO A 17 7.42 -29.01 -18.30
N GLN A 18 6.23 -28.63 -18.78
CA GLN A 18 6.08 -27.42 -19.61
C GLN A 18 5.58 -26.29 -18.71
N VAL A 19 6.45 -25.31 -18.52
CA VAL A 19 6.11 -23.99 -17.98
C VAL A 19 5.15 -23.35 -18.97
N ILE A 20 3.88 -23.24 -18.59
CA ILE A 20 2.95 -22.32 -19.23
C ILE A 20 3.19 -20.99 -18.51
N THR A 21 3.97 -20.13 -19.15
CA THR A 21 3.96 -18.70 -18.90
C THR A 21 2.55 -18.19 -19.21
N ASP A 22 1.78 -17.89 -18.18
CA ASP A 22 0.55 -17.12 -18.31
C ASP A 22 0.92 -15.67 -18.68
N GLU A 23 1.10 -15.43 -19.97
CA GLU A 23 1.05 -14.11 -20.59
C GLU A 23 -0.41 -13.63 -20.56
N LYS A 24 -0.84 -13.10 -19.40
CA LYS A 24 -2.17 -12.50 -19.24
C LYS A 24 -2.13 -11.00 -19.50
N GLY A 25 -2.34 -10.66 -20.77
CA GLY A 25 -3.09 -9.48 -21.21
C GLY A 25 -2.53 -8.11 -20.85
N ASP A 26 -1.64 -7.60 -21.71
CA ASP A 26 -1.42 -6.16 -21.84
C ASP A 26 -2.66 -5.54 -22.49
N THR A 27 -3.67 -5.22 -21.67
CA THR A 27 -4.59 -4.14 -22.02
C THR A 27 -3.80 -2.84 -21.87
N PRO A 28 -3.57 -2.05 -22.92
CA PRO A 28 -2.97 -0.73 -22.74
C PRO A 28 -3.96 0.08 -21.92
N LYS A 29 -3.66 0.25 -20.62
CA LYS A 29 -4.21 1.35 -19.84
C LYS A 29 -3.76 2.59 -20.58
N THR A 30 -4.66 3.21 -21.35
CA THR A 30 -4.48 4.57 -21.85
C THR A 30 -4.15 5.41 -20.62
N ALA A 31 -2.86 5.68 -20.43
CA ALA A 31 -2.38 6.62 -19.45
C ALA A 31 -2.86 7.98 -19.94
N GLU A 32 -4.04 8.40 -19.48
CA GLU A 32 -4.49 9.77 -19.64
C GLU A 32 -3.35 10.67 -19.15
N LYS A 33 -2.85 11.51 -20.05
CA LYS A 33 -1.77 12.43 -19.73
C LYS A 33 -2.37 13.54 -18.88
N PHE A 34 -2.27 13.41 -17.57
CA PHE A 34 -2.56 14.49 -16.64
C PHE A 34 -1.38 15.44 -16.60
N ASP A 35 -1.66 16.75 -16.60
CA ASP A 35 -0.65 17.75 -16.28
C ASP A 35 -0.39 17.68 -14.77
N VAL A 36 0.83 17.31 -14.40
CA VAL A 36 1.22 17.14 -13.00
C VAL A 36 2.28 18.18 -12.67
N LYS A 37 2.10 18.87 -11.54
CA LYS A 37 3.07 19.82 -11.02
C LYS A 37 3.55 19.35 -9.65
N SER A 38 4.86 19.33 -9.46
CA SER A 38 5.47 19.08 -8.16
C SER A 38 5.41 20.33 -7.28
N ILE A 39 5.10 20.14 -6.01
CA ILE A 39 5.07 21.19 -4.98
C ILE A 39 6.09 20.82 -3.92
N GLU A 40 6.99 21.75 -3.63
CA GLU A 40 8.02 21.60 -2.59
C GLU A 40 7.88 22.73 -1.57
N VAL A 41 7.86 22.37 -0.29
CA VAL A 41 7.74 23.31 0.82
C VAL A 41 8.84 22.99 1.83
N SER A 42 9.59 24.01 2.24
CA SER A 42 10.67 23.88 3.22
C SER A 42 10.40 24.83 4.38
N GLU A 43 10.25 24.27 5.58
CA GLU A 43 9.98 24.99 6.81
C GLU A 43 10.96 24.54 7.90
N SER A 44 11.28 25.46 8.83
CA SER A 44 12.20 25.19 9.94
C SER A 44 11.48 25.39 11.27
N PHE A 45 11.57 24.39 12.15
CA PHE A 45 10.92 24.39 13.46
C PHE A 45 11.98 24.43 14.58
N LYS A 46 11.70 25.18 15.65
CA LYS A 46 12.59 25.26 16.84
C LYS A 46 12.29 24.13 17.83
N VAL A 47 12.29 22.89 17.35
CA VAL A 47 12.04 21.70 18.17
C VAL A 47 13.02 20.58 17.79
N PRO A 48 13.35 19.68 18.73
CA PRO A 48 14.09 18.47 18.43
C PRO A 48 13.37 17.58 17.38
N PRO A 49 14.11 16.82 16.54
CA PRO A 49 13.50 15.98 15.49
C PRO A 49 12.53 14.93 16.02
N ASP A 50 12.83 14.32 17.16
CA ASP A 50 11.98 13.36 17.86
C ASP A 50 10.63 13.97 18.25
N ARG A 51 10.65 15.22 18.74
CA ARG A 51 9.42 15.91 19.11
C ARG A 51 8.59 16.30 17.89
N LEU A 52 9.23 16.73 16.81
CA LEU A 52 8.54 17.00 15.56
C LEU A 52 7.88 15.74 14.99
N PHE A 53 8.62 14.63 15.01
CA PHE A 53 8.12 13.35 14.56
C PHE A 53 6.90 12.91 15.38
N GLU A 54 6.96 13.03 16.71
CA GLU A 54 5.85 12.72 17.62
C GLU A 54 4.59 13.54 17.27
N VAL A 55 4.73 14.85 16.97
CA VAL A 55 3.60 15.71 16.57
C VAL A 55 2.93 15.26 15.27
N LEU A 56 3.70 14.64 14.38
CA LEU A 56 3.23 14.13 13.09
C LEU A 56 2.73 12.67 13.17
N SER A 57 3.22 11.89 14.14
CA SER A 57 2.86 10.47 14.29
C SER A 57 1.72 10.23 15.27
N GLU A 58 1.70 10.97 16.38
CA GLU A 58 0.77 10.71 17.48
C GLU A 58 -0.66 11.18 17.15
N PRO A 59 -1.65 10.28 17.14
CA PRO A 59 -3.03 10.63 16.79
C PRO A 59 -3.60 11.78 17.62
N THR A 60 -3.22 11.87 18.90
CA THR A 60 -3.66 12.94 19.80
C THR A 60 -3.12 14.31 19.36
N MET A 61 -1.86 14.37 18.93
CA MET A 61 -1.25 15.62 18.47
C MET A 61 -1.76 16.00 17.08
N VAL A 62 -1.94 15.00 16.21
CA VAL A 62 -2.52 15.21 14.88
C VAL A 62 -3.93 15.79 14.97
N ARG A 63 -4.76 15.28 15.88
CA ARG A 63 -6.08 15.86 16.13
C ARG A 63 -6.01 17.30 16.62
N ALA A 64 -5.00 17.65 17.41
CA ALA A 64 -4.84 19.01 17.94
C ALA A 64 -4.53 20.03 16.84
N TRP A 65 -3.64 19.73 15.89
CA TRP A 65 -3.31 20.66 14.81
C TRP A 65 -4.27 20.57 13.61
N ALA A 66 -4.85 19.40 13.34
CA ALA A 66 -5.82 19.24 12.24
C ALA A 66 -7.23 19.75 12.59
N ASN A 67 -7.48 20.06 13.87
CA ASN A 67 -8.71 20.64 14.40
C ASN A 67 -9.99 19.97 13.87
N GLY A 68 -10.14 18.66 14.09
CA GLY A 68 -11.32 17.94 13.63
C GLY A 68 -11.30 16.44 13.90
N ASN A 69 -12.31 15.74 13.37
CA ASN A 69 -12.37 14.29 13.41
C ASN A 69 -11.29 13.71 12.49
N VAL A 70 -10.33 12.99 13.07
CA VAL A 70 -9.19 12.41 12.38
C VAL A 70 -9.14 10.91 12.63
N GLU A 71 -9.03 10.14 11.55
CA GLU A 71 -8.58 8.76 11.56
C GLU A 71 -7.08 8.75 11.25
N TRP A 72 -6.28 8.17 12.14
CA TRP A 72 -4.81 8.19 12.04
C TRP A 72 -4.25 6.83 12.42
N ASP A 73 -4.12 5.94 11.44
CA ASP A 73 -3.51 4.62 11.61
C ASP A 73 -2.03 4.71 11.21
N PHE A 74 -1.21 5.26 12.10
CA PHE A 74 0.22 5.52 11.85
C PHE A 74 1.05 4.22 11.88
N LYS A 75 0.95 3.45 10.80
CA LYS A 75 1.73 2.24 10.53
C LYS A 75 1.95 2.11 9.03
N GLU A 76 2.95 1.34 8.62
CA GLU A 76 3.16 1.04 7.20
C GLU A 76 1.92 0.34 6.62
N GLY A 77 1.40 0.87 5.51
CA GLY A 77 0.12 0.46 4.90
C GLY A 77 -1.13 0.95 5.63
N GLY A 78 -0.98 1.69 6.73
CA GLY A 78 -2.09 2.29 7.48
C GLY A 78 -2.77 3.40 6.71
N LYS A 79 -4.04 3.68 7.05
CA LYS A 79 -4.87 4.70 6.40
C LYS A 79 -5.06 5.91 7.29
N PHE A 80 -5.24 7.07 6.68
CA PHE A 80 -5.62 8.27 7.40
C PHE A 80 -6.69 9.08 6.69
N THR A 81 -7.44 9.80 7.51
CA THR A 81 -8.52 10.70 7.11
C THR A 81 -8.39 12.00 7.91
N LEU A 82 -8.14 13.12 7.24
CA LEU A 82 -8.01 14.45 7.85
C LEU A 82 -9.13 15.39 7.37
N PHE A 83 -9.37 16.44 8.16
CA PHE A 83 -10.32 17.52 7.84
C PHE A 83 -11.71 17.01 7.45
N GLY A 84 -12.26 16.08 8.23
CA GLY A 84 -13.61 15.54 8.03
C GLY A 84 -13.79 14.73 6.75
N GLY A 85 -12.72 14.13 6.21
CA GLY A 85 -12.79 13.34 4.98
C GLY A 85 -12.37 14.08 3.71
N THR A 86 -11.93 15.33 3.84
CA THR A 86 -11.45 16.13 2.70
C THR A 86 -10.10 15.61 2.20
N VAL A 87 -9.22 15.21 3.12
CA VAL A 87 -7.92 14.62 2.79
C VAL A 87 -7.94 13.18 3.25
N THR A 88 -7.64 12.25 2.34
CA THR A 88 -7.54 10.82 2.64
C THR A 88 -6.27 10.25 2.04
N GLY A 89 -5.69 9.25 2.68
CA GLY A 89 -4.43 8.68 2.21
C GLY A 89 -3.99 7.42 2.94
N THR A 90 -2.79 6.96 2.57
CA THR A 90 -2.08 5.82 3.15
C THR A 90 -0.64 6.18 3.50
N PHE A 91 -0.11 5.57 4.55
CA PHE A 91 1.32 5.64 4.86
C PHE A 91 2.04 4.53 4.09
N ASP A 92 2.97 4.91 3.22
CA ASP A 92 3.68 3.96 2.37
C ASP A 92 4.94 3.44 3.09
N LYS A 93 5.66 4.33 3.78
CA LYS A 93 6.87 3.97 4.54
C LYS A 93 7.10 4.96 5.67
N ILE A 94 7.56 4.46 6.81
CA ILE A 94 7.79 5.28 8.00
C ILE A 94 9.22 5.02 8.51
N LYS A 95 10.06 6.06 8.48
CA LYS A 95 11.38 6.05 9.09
C LYS A 95 11.37 6.96 10.32
N GLN A 96 11.41 6.34 11.49
CA GLN A 96 11.30 7.05 12.76
C GLN A 96 12.32 8.19 12.88
N ASN A 97 11.84 9.38 13.25
CA ASN A 97 12.63 10.60 13.44
C ASN A 97 13.38 11.10 12.19
N GLU A 98 13.02 10.64 10.99
CA GLU A 98 13.73 11.02 9.76
C GLU A 98 12.79 11.32 8.59
N GLU A 99 11.90 10.40 8.21
CA GLU A 99 11.09 10.54 6.99
C GLU A 99 9.74 9.82 7.12
N ILE A 100 8.68 10.43 6.58
CA ILE A 100 7.35 9.83 6.45
C ILE A 100 6.93 9.94 4.99
N LEU A 101 6.79 8.79 4.31
CA LEU A 101 6.26 8.70 2.96
C LEU A 101 4.77 8.38 3.01
N MET A 102 3.97 9.21 2.37
CA MET A 102 2.52 9.05 2.33
C MET A 102 1.95 9.40 0.96
N SER A 103 0.94 8.65 0.55
CA SER A 103 0.14 8.90 -0.64
C SER A 103 -1.22 9.45 -0.21
N TRP A 104 -1.63 10.59 -0.76
CA TRP A 104 -2.89 11.22 -0.37
C TRP A 104 -3.63 11.83 -1.56
N ARG A 105 -4.93 12.05 -1.37
CA ARG A 105 -5.79 12.72 -2.33
C ARG A 105 -6.80 13.61 -1.61
N LEU A 106 -7.24 14.64 -2.33
CA LEU A 106 -8.41 15.40 -1.94
C LEU A 106 -9.68 14.69 -2.39
N LYS A 107 -10.72 14.81 -1.57
CA LYS A 107 -12.08 14.55 -1.98
C LYS A 107 -12.54 15.71 -2.87
N ALA A 108 -13.00 15.37 -4.07
CA ALA A 108 -13.62 16.33 -4.99
C ALA A 108 -15.04 16.68 -4.55
#